data_AF-A0A811SCF0-F1
#
_entry.id   AF-A0A811SCF0-F1
#
_cell.length_a   1.000
_cell.length_b   1.000
_cell.length_c   1.000
_cell.angle_alpha   90.00
_cell.angle_beta   90.00
_cell.angle_gamma   90.00
#
_symmetry.space_group_name_H-M   'P 1'
#
loop_
_entity.id
_entity.type
_entity.pdbx_description
1 polymer ?
#
loop_
_entity_poly.entity_id
_entity_poly.type
_entity_poly.pdbx_seq_one_letter_code
_entity_poly.pdbx_strand_id
1 'polypeptide(L)'
;MSTPLPQPQLKKKKVFSLKLARAPPAPMNAHGGLVQLYGYIAARDDVDSKLNYVFRHGRDDPIAVPLPARQGSPIEMTGPKRGIVLNCDVLLEFDMRIKNGDREEDDAQLIDGMTEFYEMHMTGKPSTVRINGDAGGAVDMSLSNVYGFEATVEVAISEVGDDAFDFSLGCAVSTMPGVAHKEFQLFGGHVAEPCGLRRFVVAVSMDTVMHLKLKAVEQNNGVVSNVVERCCSFEAKAHGCASNDVKLDGLASGSVKVTWSAV
;
A
#
# COMPACT_ATOMS: atom_id res chain seq x y z
N MET A 1 -29.78 -26.57 9.87
CA MET A 1 -28.99 -25.92 8.80
C MET A 1 -27.59 -25.75 9.34
N SER A 2 -26.63 -26.54 8.84
CA SER A 2 -25.21 -26.34 9.12
C SER A 2 -24.77 -25.04 8.47
N THR A 3 -24.28 -24.08 9.25
CA THR A 3 -23.52 -22.94 8.74
C THR A 3 -22.38 -23.51 7.89
N PRO A 4 -22.21 -23.11 6.62
CA PRO A 4 -21.08 -23.57 5.84
C PRO A 4 -19.79 -23.16 6.56
N LEU A 5 -18.83 -24.08 6.64
CA LEU A 5 -17.48 -23.77 7.13
C LEU A 5 -16.95 -22.53 6.40
N PRO A 6 -16.32 -21.57 7.09
CA PRO A 6 -15.73 -20.42 6.42
C PRO A 6 -14.74 -20.93 5.38
N GLN A 7 -14.91 -20.50 4.12
CA GLN A 7 -14.02 -20.98 3.06
C GLN A 7 -12.63 -20.39 3.32
N PRO A 8 -11.59 -21.21 3.53
CA PRO A 8 -10.28 -20.74 3.99
C PRO A 8 -9.71 -19.59 3.14
N GLN A 9 -9.89 -19.68 1.82
CA GLN A 9 -9.39 -18.72 0.82
C GLN A 9 -9.91 -17.28 1.01
N LEU A 10 -10.98 -17.10 1.78
CA LEU A 10 -11.56 -15.78 2.04
C LEU A 10 -10.84 -15.03 3.16
N LYS A 11 -10.05 -15.70 3.99
CA LYS A 11 -9.23 -15.05 5.01
C LYS A 11 -8.01 -14.46 4.34
N LYS A 12 -7.86 -13.14 4.42
CA LYS A 12 -6.76 -12.41 3.80
C LYS A 12 -6.10 -11.50 4.83
N LYS A 13 -4.78 -11.39 4.76
CA LYS A 13 -4.02 -10.36 5.48
C LYS A 13 -3.97 -9.09 4.65
N LYS A 14 -4.35 -7.95 5.22
CA LYS A 14 -4.26 -6.64 4.57
C LYS A 14 -3.25 -5.78 5.29
N VAL A 15 -2.21 -5.35 4.58
CA VAL A 15 -1.32 -4.26 5.00
C VAL A 15 -1.90 -2.94 4.48
N PHE A 16 -2.08 -1.98 5.39
CA PHE A 16 -2.63 -0.65 5.11
C PHE A 16 -1.55 0.41 4.95
N SER A 17 -0.47 0.34 5.73
CA SER A 17 0.60 1.31 5.65
C SER A 17 1.90 0.80 6.25
N LEU A 18 2.99 1.40 5.78
CA LEU A 18 4.31 1.32 6.36
C LEU A 18 4.75 2.72 6.78
N LYS A 19 5.45 2.80 7.91
CA LYS A 19 6.07 4.04 8.37
C LYS A 19 7.47 3.78 8.89
N LEU A 20 8.41 4.64 8.51
CA LEU A 20 9.69 4.74 9.20
C LEU A 20 9.41 5.33 10.59
N ALA A 21 9.51 4.51 11.63
CA ALA A 21 9.20 4.90 13.00
C ALA A 21 10.43 5.49 13.70
N ARG A 22 11.61 4.94 13.41
CA ARG A 22 12.88 5.39 13.95
C ARG A 22 14.00 5.08 12.96
N ALA A 23 14.89 6.03 12.75
CA ALA A 23 16.10 5.81 11.99
C ALA A 23 17.26 5.40 12.92
N PRO A 24 18.21 4.57 12.47
CA PRO A 24 19.45 4.25 13.20
C PRO A 24 20.28 5.52 13.52
N PRO A 25 21.08 5.52 14.60
CA PRO A 25 21.87 6.68 15.03
C PRO A 25 23.18 6.93 14.24
N ALA A 26 23.53 6.08 13.27
CA ALA A 26 24.76 6.17 12.44
C ALA A 26 24.71 7.33 11.41
N PRO A 27 25.82 7.71 10.73
CA PRO A 27 25.80 8.90 9.87
C PRO A 27 24.85 8.69 8.68
N MET A 28 23.69 9.34 8.75
CA MET A 28 22.74 9.44 7.66
C MET A 28 23.18 10.58 6.75
N ASN A 29 23.39 10.30 5.46
CA ASN A 29 23.41 11.33 4.43
C ASN A 29 21.98 11.80 4.16
N ALA A 30 21.41 12.49 5.14
CA ALA A 30 20.08 13.07 5.06
C ALA A 30 20.14 14.37 4.25
N HIS A 31 20.26 14.25 2.92
CA HIS A 31 20.21 15.42 2.05
C HIS A 31 18.83 16.08 2.16
N GLY A 32 18.80 17.31 2.68
CA GLY A 32 17.55 18.06 2.86
C GLY A 32 16.55 17.43 3.84
N GLY A 33 16.99 16.57 4.76
CA GLY A 33 16.13 15.90 5.74
C GLY A 33 15.36 14.69 5.21
N LEU A 34 15.72 14.18 4.03
CA LEU A 34 15.20 12.93 3.45
C LEU A 34 16.22 11.81 3.64
N VAL A 35 15.75 10.58 3.90
CA VAL A 35 16.54 9.36 3.88
C VAL A 35 16.13 8.50 2.68
N GLN A 36 17.09 7.82 2.08
CA GLN A 36 16.85 6.91 0.96
C GLN A 36 16.73 5.48 1.49
N LEU A 37 15.55 4.87 1.32
CA LEU A 37 15.28 3.50 1.74
C LEU A 37 15.25 2.58 0.52
N TYR A 38 15.82 1.38 0.67
CA TYR A 38 15.69 0.31 -0.32
C TYR A 38 15.60 -1.06 0.38
N GLY A 39 15.41 -2.12 -0.41
CA GLY A 39 15.20 -3.48 0.07
C GLY A 39 13.76 -3.93 -0.13
N TYR A 40 13.28 -4.83 0.71
CA TYR A 40 11.95 -5.40 0.58
C TYR A 40 11.27 -5.75 1.90
N ILE A 41 9.94 -5.80 1.84
CA ILE A 41 9.08 -6.51 2.78
C ILE A 41 8.15 -7.38 1.95
N ALA A 42 8.08 -8.68 2.24
CA ALA A 42 7.26 -9.62 1.50
C ALA A 42 6.54 -10.60 2.44
N ALA A 43 5.32 -10.96 2.07
CA ALA A 43 4.59 -12.05 2.72
C ALA A 43 4.83 -13.36 1.95
N ARG A 44 4.93 -14.45 2.68
CA ARG A 44 4.83 -15.83 2.19
C ARG A 44 3.61 -16.46 2.81
N ASP A 45 2.65 -16.81 1.96
CA ASP A 45 1.48 -17.61 2.32
C ASP A 45 1.55 -18.99 1.67
N ASP A 46 0.55 -19.82 1.92
CA ASP A 46 0.46 -21.21 1.46
C ASP A 46 0.02 -21.34 0.00
N VAL A 47 -0.25 -20.24 -0.70
CA VAL A 47 -0.69 -20.31 -2.11
C VAL A 47 0.43 -20.82 -3.01
N ASP A 48 1.64 -20.26 -2.86
CA ASP A 48 2.83 -20.68 -3.61
C ASP A 48 4.14 -20.61 -2.82
N SER A 49 4.11 -20.16 -1.56
CA SER A 49 5.27 -19.93 -0.69
C SER A 49 6.36 -19.00 -1.26
N LYS A 50 6.06 -18.29 -2.36
CA LYS A 50 6.95 -17.29 -2.97
C LYS A 50 6.79 -15.94 -2.28
N LEU A 51 7.75 -15.06 -2.53
CA LEU A 51 7.73 -13.68 -2.02
C LEU A 51 6.62 -12.88 -2.71
N ASN A 52 5.59 -12.53 -1.94
CA ASN A 52 4.57 -11.57 -2.34
C ASN A 52 4.90 -10.20 -1.73
N TYR A 53 5.59 -9.35 -2.50
CA TYR A 53 6.18 -8.11 -2.03
C TYR A 53 5.14 -7.05 -1.65
N VAL A 54 5.11 -6.64 -0.39
CA VAL A 54 4.36 -5.47 0.08
C VAL A 54 5.11 -4.18 -0.24
N PHE A 55 6.43 -4.23 -0.13
CA PHE A 55 7.37 -3.16 -0.46
C PHE A 55 8.58 -3.77 -1.19
N ARG A 56 9.07 -3.11 -2.23
CA ARG A 56 10.31 -3.49 -2.91
C ARG A 56 10.92 -2.31 -3.67
N HIS A 57 12.15 -1.95 -3.33
CA HIS A 57 12.97 -0.99 -4.07
C HIS A 57 14.41 -1.50 -4.17
N GLY A 58 15.06 -1.26 -5.30
CA GLY A 58 16.48 -1.56 -5.48
C GLY A 58 17.36 -0.45 -4.91
N ARG A 59 18.64 -0.72 -4.66
CA ARG A 59 19.60 0.30 -4.22
C ARG A 59 19.81 1.42 -5.26
N ASP A 60 19.65 1.09 -6.53
CA ASP A 60 19.76 2.01 -7.66
C ASP A 60 18.49 2.86 -7.86
N ASP A 61 17.36 2.42 -7.30
CA ASP A 61 16.07 3.12 -7.32
C ASP A 61 15.44 3.15 -5.91
N PRO A 62 16.09 3.82 -4.94
CA PRO A 62 15.60 3.88 -3.57
C PRO A 62 14.44 4.89 -3.45
N ILE A 63 13.56 4.67 -2.47
CA ILE A 63 12.52 5.65 -2.14
C ILE A 63 13.05 6.70 -1.17
N ALA A 64 12.80 7.98 -1.45
CA ALA A 64 13.11 9.07 -0.54
C ALA A 64 11.97 9.26 0.47
N VAL A 65 12.29 9.22 1.76
CA VAL A 65 11.33 9.35 2.87
C VAL A 65 11.83 10.43 3.83
N PRO A 66 10.99 11.36 4.30
CA PRO A 66 11.40 12.32 5.32
C PRO A 66 11.90 11.63 6.59
N LEU A 67 12.88 12.22 7.28
CA LEU A 67 13.29 11.75 8.61
C LEU A 67 12.07 11.64 9.53
N PRO A 68 11.98 10.58 10.37
CA PRO A 68 10.81 10.33 11.18
C PRO A 68 10.56 11.49 12.15
N ALA A 69 9.42 12.15 11.98
CA ALA A 69 8.88 13.08 12.97
C ALA A 69 8.26 12.30 14.15
N ARG A 70 7.59 13.01 15.09
CA ARG A 70 6.94 12.40 16.26
C ARG A 70 5.99 11.24 15.96
N GLN A 71 5.43 11.15 14.74
CA GLN A 71 4.48 10.11 14.32
C GLN A 71 5.04 9.12 13.29
N GLY A 72 6.36 9.15 13.03
CA GLY A 72 7.01 8.45 11.93
C GLY A 72 6.68 9.05 10.56
N SER A 73 7.40 8.60 9.53
CA SER A 73 7.23 9.06 8.14
C SER A 73 6.64 7.97 7.26
N PRO A 74 5.62 8.25 6.42
CA PRO A 74 5.02 7.25 5.56
C PRO A 74 6.02 6.73 4.52
N ILE A 75 5.97 5.43 4.28
CA ILE A 75 6.72 4.77 3.21
C ILE A 75 5.69 4.34 2.17
N GLU A 76 5.84 4.77 0.92
CA GLU A 76 4.96 4.31 -0.16
C GLU A 76 5.16 2.80 -0.38
N MET A 77 4.05 2.07 -0.41
CA MET A 77 4.05 0.64 -0.66
C MET A 77 3.93 0.37 -2.16
N THR A 78 4.75 -0.55 -2.67
CA THR A 78 4.55 -1.09 -4.03
C THR A 78 3.25 -1.89 -4.10
N GLY A 79 2.87 -2.53 -2.99
CA GLY A 79 1.69 -3.36 -2.84
C GLY A 79 1.93 -4.80 -3.32
N PRO A 80 1.25 -5.79 -2.71
CA PRO A 80 1.39 -7.19 -3.10
C PRO A 80 0.83 -7.44 -4.51
N LYS A 81 1.38 -8.43 -5.20
CA LYS A 81 0.95 -8.82 -6.57
C LYS A 81 -0.40 -9.53 -6.57
N ARG A 82 -0.75 -10.16 -5.45
CA ARG A 82 -2.01 -10.87 -5.17
C ARG A 82 -2.37 -10.73 -3.70
N GLY A 83 -3.58 -11.10 -3.31
CA GLY A 83 -4.01 -11.17 -1.92
C GLY A 83 -3.07 -12.05 -1.11
N ILE A 84 -2.79 -11.62 0.12
CA ILE A 84 -2.03 -12.43 1.08
C ILE A 84 -3.05 -13.32 1.78
N VAL A 85 -3.07 -14.60 1.42
CA VAL A 85 -4.05 -15.56 1.95
C VAL A 85 -3.62 -16.00 3.35
N LEU A 86 -4.59 -16.13 4.25
CA LEU A 86 -4.39 -16.49 5.66
C LEU A 86 -5.11 -17.80 5.97
N ASN A 87 -4.80 -18.85 5.21
CA ASN A 87 -5.25 -20.22 5.51
C ASN A 87 -4.46 -20.83 6.67
N CYS A 88 -3.19 -20.47 6.77
CA CYS A 88 -2.25 -20.81 7.84
C CYS A 88 -1.43 -19.57 8.22
N ASP A 89 -0.35 -19.78 8.96
CA ASP A 89 0.55 -18.70 9.37
C ASP A 89 1.20 -18.06 8.15
N VAL A 90 1.11 -16.73 8.08
CA VAL A 90 1.80 -15.94 7.06
C VAL A 90 3.16 -15.55 7.60
N LEU A 91 4.22 -15.96 6.91
CA LEU A 91 5.58 -15.51 7.22
C LEU A 91 5.83 -14.19 6.51
N LEU A 92 6.17 -13.15 7.26
CA LEU A 92 6.61 -11.87 6.73
C LEU A 92 8.14 -11.81 6.78
N GLU A 93 8.78 -11.75 5.62
CA GLU A 93 10.22 -11.64 5.45
C GLU A 93 10.58 -10.21 5.03
N PHE A 94 11.67 -9.67 5.58
CA PHE A 94 12.09 -8.30 5.29
C PHE A 94 13.61 -8.15 5.38
N ASP A 95 14.16 -7.38 4.44
CA ASP A 95 15.52 -6.85 4.47
C ASP A 95 15.40 -5.42 3.90
N MET A 96 15.47 -4.42 4.78
CA MET A 96 15.42 -3.02 4.38
C MET A 96 16.66 -2.29 4.89
N ARG A 97 17.14 -1.36 4.07
CA ARG A 97 18.37 -0.61 4.31
C ARG A 97 18.19 0.87 4.03
N ILE A 98 19.04 1.67 4.67
CA ILE A 98 19.21 3.10 4.40
C ILE A 98 20.46 3.28 3.57
N LYS A 99 20.31 3.88 2.39
CA LYS A 99 21.44 4.22 1.52
C LYS A 99 22.19 5.41 2.10
N ASN A 100 23.48 5.23 2.39
CA ASN A 100 24.32 6.27 3.01
C ASN A 100 25.50 6.68 2.15
N GLY A 101 25.82 5.96 1.09
CA GLY A 101 26.96 6.29 0.22
C GLY A 101 26.84 5.70 -1.16
N ASP A 102 27.95 5.69 -1.88
CA ASP A 102 28.02 5.11 -3.23
C ASP A 102 28.12 3.58 -3.17
N ARG A 103 28.65 3.02 -2.09
CA ARG A 103 28.88 1.57 -1.94
C ARG A 103 27.91 0.96 -0.94
N GLU A 104 27.52 -0.29 -1.16
CA GLU A 104 26.59 -1.01 -0.28
C GLU A 104 27.14 -1.19 1.14
N GLU A 105 28.46 -1.26 1.29
CA GLU A 105 29.15 -1.34 2.59
C GLU A 105 28.97 -0.09 3.48
N ASP A 106 28.61 1.05 2.88
CA ASP A 106 28.33 2.29 3.61
C ASP A 106 26.90 2.29 4.18
N ASP A 107 26.02 1.45 3.64
CA ASP A 107 24.58 1.48 3.93
C ASP A 107 24.26 0.88 5.30
N ALA A 108 23.25 1.45 5.97
CA ALA A 108 22.84 0.98 7.29
C ALA A 108 21.65 0.02 7.18
N GLN A 109 21.71 -1.11 7.88
CA GLN A 109 20.56 -2.01 8.04
C GLN A 109 19.45 -1.30 8.83
N LEU A 110 18.24 -1.23 8.26
CA LEU A 110 17.05 -0.69 8.93
C LEU A 110 16.32 -1.78 9.70
N ILE A 111 15.96 -2.87 9.01
CA ILE A 111 15.37 -4.10 9.56
C ILE A 111 15.86 -5.28 8.72
N ASP A 112 16.10 -6.43 9.33
CA ASP A 112 16.43 -7.69 8.66
C ASP A 112 15.81 -8.84 9.46
N GLY A 113 15.27 -9.85 8.76
CA GLY A 113 14.75 -11.06 9.34
C GLY A 113 13.32 -11.39 8.91
N MET A 114 12.62 -12.09 9.80
CA MET A 114 11.27 -12.58 9.53
C MET A 114 10.41 -12.63 10.78
N THR A 115 9.09 -12.51 10.61
CA THR A 115 8.09 -12.69 11.68
C THR A 115 6.89 -13.45 11.17
N GLU A 116 6.31 -14.29 12.02
CA GLU A 116 5.10 -15.04 11.70
C GLU A 116 3.86 -14.30 12.20
N PHE A 117 2.80 -14.31 11.38
CA PHE A 117 1.49 -13.79 11.74
C PHE A 117 0.45 -14.90 11.73
N TYR A 118 0.09 -15.35 12.93
CA TYR A 118 -0.96 -16.34 13.13
C TYR A 118 -2.36 -15.74 12.99
N GLU A 119 -3.30 -16.57 12.55
CA GLU A 119 -4.71 -16.20 12.38
C GLU A 119 -5.34 -15.69 13.69
N MET A 120 -5.05 -16.36 14.82
CA MET A 120 -5.70 -16.14 16.11
C MET A 120 -5.32 -14.83 16.81
N HIS A 121 -4.22 -14.17 16.40
CA HIS A 121 -3.68 -13.02 17.13
C HIS A 121 -4.16 -11.66 16.62
N MET A 122 -5.02 -11.60 15.59
CA MET A 122 -5.52 -10.33 15.07
C MET A 122 -7.03 -10.30 14.90
N THR A 123 -7.64 -9.32 15.55
CA THR A 123 -9.02 -8.92 15.32
C THR A 123 -9.19 -8.38 13.90
N GLY A 124 -10.43 -8.32 13.40
CA GLY A 124 -10.72 -7.57 12.16
C GLY A 124 -10.36 -6.08 12.25
N LYS A 125 -10.10 -5.51 13.44
CA LYS A 125 -9.68 -4.12 13.58
C LYS A 125 -8.21 -3.93 13.14
N PRO A 126 -7.88 -2.92 12.32
CA PRO A 126 -6.51 -2.57 12.01
C PRO A 126 -5.68 -2.31 13.27
N SER A 127 -4.50 -2.92 13.31
CA SER A 127 -3.51 -2.78 14.37
C SER A 127 -2.16 -2.37 13.79
N THR A 128 -1.31 -1.74 14.61
CA THR A 128 0.04 -1.37 14.22
C THR A 128 1.03 -2.26 14.96
N VAL A 129 1.92 -2.91 14.22
CA VAL A 129 3.02 -3.71 14.74
C VAL A 129 4.33 -2.97 14.45
N ARG A 130 5.23 -2.91 15.43
CA ARG A 130 6.56 -2.33 15.27
C ARG A 130 7.58 -3.44 15.03
N ILE A 131 8.31 -3.34 13.93
CA ILE A 131 9.45 -4.17 13.59
C ILE A 131 10.70 -3.37 13.97
N ASN A 132 11.47 -3.86 14.94
CA ASN A 132 12.72 -3.23 15.36
C ASN A 132 13.89 -3.86 14.61
N GLY A 133 14.82 -3.04 14.16
CA GLY A 133 16.11 -3.50 13.65
C GLY A 133 17.19 -3.44 14.73
N ASP A 134 18.20 -4.29 14.57
CA ASP A 134 19.29 -4.44 15.55
C ASP A 134 20.13 -3.18 15.70
N ALA A 135 20.28 -2.38 14.62
CA ALA A 135 20.98 -1.11 14.62
C ALA A 135 20.16 0.05 15.23
N GLY A 136 19.03 -0.23 15.86
CA GLY A 136 18.16 0.77 16.47
C GLY A 136 17.18 1.43 15.50
N GLY A 137 17.14 1.04 14.23
CA GLY A 137 16.06 1.39 13.30
C GLY A 137 14.73 0.75 13.69
N ALA A 138 13.61 1.29 13.19
CA ALA A 138 12.30 0.65 13.33
C ALA A 138 11.32 1.04 12.22
N VAL A 139 10.50 0.09 11.80
CA VAL A 139 9.38 0.28 10.86
C VAL A 139 8.08 -0.12 11.54
N ASP A 140 7.08 0.76 11.46
CA ASP A 140 5.72 0.46 11.88
C ASP A 140 4.91 -0.03 10.68
N MET A 141 4.24 -1.17 10.84
CA MET A 141 3.34 -1.74 9.84
C MET A 141 1.92 -1.75 10.39
N SER A 142 0.98 -1.13 9.68
CA SER A 142 -0.46 -1.22 10.00
C SER A 142 -1.10 -2.33 9.17
N LEU A 143 -1.75 -3.28 9.84
CA LEU A 143 -2.39 -4.42 9.18
C LEU A 143 -3.62 -4.97 9.92
N SER A 144 -4.44 -5.76 9.24
CA SER A 144 -5.55 -6.52 9.82
C SER A 144 -5.80 -7.83 9.08
N ASN A 145 -6.61 -8.69 9.70
CA ASN A 145 -7.26 -9.79 9.01
C ASN A 145 -8.54 -9.26 8.35
N VAL A 146 -8.83 -9.72 7.14
CA VAL A 146 -10.03 -9.40 6.37
C VAL A 146 -10.67 -10.71 5.93
N TYR A 147 -11.96 -10.86 6.17
CA TYR A 147 -12.73 -11.96 5.60
C TYR A 147 -13.49 -11.45 4.37
N GLY A 148 -13.00 -11.81 3.18
CA GLY A 148 -13.59 -11.40 1.92
C GLY A 148 -12.71 -11.62 0.69
N PHE A 149 -12.82 -10.68 -0.25
CA PHE A 149 -12.37 -10.87 -1.63
C PHE A 149 -11.16 -10.01 -1.96
N GLU A 150 -10.38 -10.45 -2.94
CA GLU A 150 -9.36 -9.64 -3.58
C GLU A 150 -10.01 -8.69 -4.59
N ALA A 151 -9.72 -7.40 -4.46
CA ALA A 151 -9.96 -6.38 -5.47
C ALA A 151 -8.63 -5.99 -6.12
N THR A 152 -8.47 -6.30 -7.40
CA THR A 152 -7.41 -5.76 -8.23
C THR A 152 -7.91 -4.47 -8.88
N VAL A 153 -7.30 -3.34 -8.50
CA VAL A 153 -7.60 -1.99 -8.98
C VAL A 153 -6.63 -1.62 -10.09
N GLU A 154 -7.19 -1.21 -11.23
CA GLU A 154 -6.51 -0.73 -12.42
C GLU A 154 -6.99 0.69 -12.72
N VAL A 155 -6.06 1.65 -12.84
CA VAL A 155 -6.38 3.03 -13.18
C VAL A 155 -5.64 3.40 -14.46
N ALA A 156 -6.39 3.91 -15.44
CA ALA A 156 -5.84 4.44 -16.69
C ALA A 156 -6.25 5.90 -16.83
N ILE A 157 -5.27 6.78 -16.99
CA ILE A 157 -5.45 8.18 -17.33
C ILE A 157 -5.30 8.27 -18.85
N SER A 158 -6.40 8.52 -19.55
CA SER A 158 -6.47 8.48 -21.01
C SER A 158 -6.23 9.86 -21.64
N GLU A 159 -6.62 10.92 -20.95
CA GLU A 159 -6.44 12.31 -21.37
C GLU A 159 -5.89 13.11 -20.19
N VAL A 160 -4.96 14.02 -20.49
CA VAL A 160 -4.36 14.97 -19.55
C VAL A 160 -4.55 16.37 -20.15
N GLY A 161 -4.87 17.34 -19.32
CA GLY A 161 -4.98 18.75 -19.71
C GLY A 161 -3.64 19.36 -20.10
N ASP A 162 -3.62 20.68 -20.26
CA ASP A 162 -2.42 21.39 -20.72
C ASP A 162 -1.28 21.38 -19.68
N ASP A 163 -1.63 21.35 -18.40
CA ASP A 163 -0.69 21.42 -17.29
C ASP A 163 -0.58 20.07 -16.56
N ALA A 164 0.65 19.78 -16.10
CA ALA A 164 0.91 18.61 -15.28
C ALA A 164 0.39 18.80 -13.85
N PHE A 165 0.05 17.68 -13.19
CA PHE A 165 -0.54 17.70 -11.87
C PHE A 165 -0.04 16.54 -11.00
N ASP A 166 -0.09 16.73 -9.68
CA ASP A 166 0.11 15.65 -8.73
C ASP A 166 -1.18 14.85 -8.58
N PHE A 167 -1.09 13.55 -8.84
CA PHE A 167 -2.18 12.60 -8.70
C PHE A 167 -1.98 11.73 -7.45
N SER A 168 -3.07 11.50 -6.72
CA SER A 168 -3.10 10.53 -5.62
C SER A 168 -4.34 9.65 -5.70
N LEU A 169 -4.13 8.36 -5.41
CA LEU A 169 -5.17 7.35 -5.29
C LEU A 169 -5.24 6.90 -3.83
N GLY A 170 -6.30 7.31 -3.14
CA GLY A 170 -6.68 6.80 -1.82
C GLY A 170 -7.64 5.62 -1.94
N CYS A 171 -7.58 4.72 -0.96
CA CYS A 171 -8.53 3.62 -0.80
C CYS A 171 -9.04 3.61 0.63
N ALA A 172 -10.36 3.48 0.78
CA ALA A 172 -11.01 3.32 2.08
C ALA A 172 -11.86 2.04 2.07
N VAL A 173 -11.51 1.12 2.97
CA VAL A 173 -12.21 -0.17 3.13
C VAL A 173 -12.61 -0.37 4.57
N SER A 174 -13.74 -1.03 4.79
CA SER A 174 -14.05 -1.61 6.09
C SER A 174 -13.55 -3.05 6.14
N THR A 175 -12.97 -3.44 7.27
CA THR A 175 -12.39 -4.77 7.47
C THR A 175 -13.40 -5.79 7.99
N MET A 176 -14.53 -5.30 8.54
CA MET A 176 -15.71 -6.08 8.92
C MET A 176 -16.94 -5.16 8.93
N PRO A 177 -18.15 -5.67 8.66
CA PRO A 177 -19.39 -4.89 8.77
C PRO A 177 -19.50 -4.15 10.12
N GLY A 178 -19.83 -2.86 10.07
CA GLY A 178 -19.97 -2.00 11.26
C GLY A 178 -18.65 -1.43 11.82
N VAL A 179 -17.48 -1.81 11.30
CA VAL A 179 -16.20 -1.19 11.64
C VAL A 179 -15.97 0.03 10.73
N ALA A 180 -15.47 1.13 11.30
CA ALA A 180 -15.13 2.34 10.54
C ALA A 180 -14.12 2.04 9.42
N HIS A 181 -14.28 2.72 8.28
CA HIS A 181 -13.36 2.55 7.16
C HIS A 181 -11.94 2.95 7.55
N LYS A 182 -10.99 2.11 7.15
CA LYS A 182 -9.58 2.46 7.17
C LYS A 182 -9.20 3.03 5.81
N GLU A 183 -8.80 4.29 5.82
CA GLU A 183 -8.24 4.97 4.65
C GLU A 183 -6.72 4.80 4.60
N PHE A 184 -6.21 4.58 3.40
CA PHE A 184 -4.79 4.45 3.10
C PHE A 184 -4.52 4.82 1.64
N GLN A 185 -3.29 5.22 1.34
CA GLN A 185 -2.89 5.62 0.00
C GLN A 185 -2.38 4.40 -0.79
N LEU A 186 -2.86 4.25 -2.01
CA LEU A 186 -2.38 3.25 -2.97
C LEU A 186 -1.29 3.82 -3.88
N PHE A 187 -1.42 5.08 -4.27
CA PHE A 187 -0.49 5.75 -5.20
C PHE A 187 -0.38 7.24 -4.91
N GLY A 188 0.81 7.79 -5.13
CA GLY A 188 1.05 9.22 -5.28
C GLY A 188 2.11 9.44 -6.35
N GLY A 189 1.90 10.40 -7.24
CA GLY A 189 2.88 10.67 -8.28
C GLY A 189 2.49 11.84 -9.17
N HIS A 190 3.46 12.32 -9.92
CA HIS A 190 3.29 13.41 -10.88
C HIS A 190 2.83 12.86 -12.23
N VAL A 191 1.80 13.47 -12.81
CA VAL A 191 1.22 13.07 -14.10
C VAL A 191 1.31 14.24 -15.07
N ALA A 192 2.00 14.03 -16.19
CA ALA A 192 2.15 15.02 -17.26
C ALA A 192 1.63 14.52 -18.62
N GLU A 193 1.38 13.23 -18.76
CA GLU A 193 0.91 12.60 -20.00
C GLU A 193 -0.01 11.41 -19.68
N PRO A 194 -0.87 11.00 -20.63
CA PRO A 194 -1.71 9.81 -20.48
C PRO A 194 -0.89 8.58 -20.07
N CYS A 195 -1.32 7.88 -19.03
CA CYS A 195 -0.59 6.75 -18.50
C CYS A 195 -1.50 5.70 -17.84
N GLY A 196 -1.05 4.45 -17.84
CA GLY A 196 -1.62 3.39 -17.01
C GLY A 196 -0.84 3.30 -15.70
N LEU A 197 -1.54 3.32 -14.57
CA LEU A 197 -0.90 3.06 -13.28
C LEU A 197 -0.65 1.56 -13.10
N ARG A 198 0.23 1.21 -12.16
CA ARG A 198 0.39 -0.18 -11.72
C ARG A 198 -0.91 -0.73 -11.15
N ARG A 199 -1.02 -2.06 -11.10
CA ARG A 199 -2.14 -2.75 -10.44
C ARG A 199 -1.98 -2.67 -8.93
N PHE A 200 -3.09 -2.45 -8.23
CA PHE A 200 -3.14 -2.44 -6.76
C PHE A 200 -4.06 -3.53 -6.24
N VAL A 201 -3.58 -4.33 -5.30
CA VAL A 201 -4.35 -5.42 -4.69
C VAL A 201 -4.85 -4.99 -3.31
N VAL A 202 -6.15 -5.09 -3.12
CA VAL A 202 -6.84 -4.73 -1.88
C VAL A 202 -7.73 -5.88 -1.43
N ALA A 203 -7.58 -6.32 -0.19
CA ALA A 203 -8.56 -7.22 0.43
C ALA A 203 -9.74 -6.40 0.94
N VAL A 204 -10.97 -6.78 0.55
CA VAL A 204 -12.21 -6.09 0.91
C VAL A 204 -13.14 -7.08 1.59
N SER A 205 -13.73 -6.69 2.72
CA SER A 205 -14.60 -7.58 3.49
C SER A 205 -15.90 -7.86 2.76
N MET A 206 -16.45 -9.06 2.94
CA MET A 206 -17.79 -9.40 2.44
C MET A 206 -18.84 -8.43 2.93
N ASP A 207 -19.86 -8.20 2.11
CA ASP A 207 -21.00 -7.32 2.44
C ASP A 207 -20.57 -5.88 2.78
N THR A 208 -19.39 -5.45 2.31
CA THR A 208 -18.89 -4.09 2.44
C THR A 208 -18.61 -3.46 1.07
N VAL A 209 -18.32 -2.15 1.09
CA VAL A 209 -18.00 -1.36 -0.09
C VAL A 209 -16.57 -0.85 0.02
N MET A 210 -15.82 -0.97 -1.07
CA MET A 210 -14.54 -0.30 -1.25
C MET A 210 -14.77 1.07 -1.88
N HIS A 211 -14.20 2.10 -1.28
CA HIS A 211 -14.20 3.46 -1.83
C HIS A 211 -12.80 3.80 -2.35
N LEU A 212 -12.73 4.29 -3.58
CA LEU A 212 -11.51 4.82 -4.19
C LEU A 212 -11.65 6.32 -4.32
N LYS A 213 -10.68 7.06 -3.76
CA LYS A 213 -10.61 8.52 -3.83
C LYS A 213 -9.50 8.92 -4.78
N LEU A 214 -9.86 9.60 -5.85
CA LEU A 214 -8.96 10.10 -6.86
C LEU A 214 -8.83 11.60 -6.63
N LYS A 215 -7.61 12.08 -6.40
CA LYS A 215 -7.33 13.50 -6.18
C LYS A 215 -6.23 13.97 -7.11
N ALA A 216 -6.51 15.01 -7.89
CA ALA A 216 -5.56 15.73 -8.70
C ALA A 216 -5.31 17.13 -8.10
N VAL A 217 -4.04 17.52 -8.03
CA VAL A 217 -3.60 18.82 -7.52
C VAL A 217 -2.69 19.44 -8.56
N GLU A 218 -3.14 20.52 -9.17
CA GLU A 218 -2.33 21.33 -10.06
C GLU A 218 -1.57 22.38 -9.25
N GLN A 219 -0.30 22.58 -9.56
CA GLN A 219 0.57 23.52 -8.86
C GLN A 219 1.28 24.44 -9.85
N ASN A 220 1.29 25.73 -9.55
CA ASN A 220 2.00 26.76 -10.30
C ASN A 220 3.04 27.42 -9.39
N ASN A 221 4.33 27.22 -9.68
CA ASN A 221 5.45 27.71 -8.84
C ASN A 221 5.31 27.34 -7.34
N GLY A 222 4.84 26.14 -7.05
CA GLY A 222 4.64 25.65 -5.67
C GLY A 222 3.38 26.20 -4.98
N VAL A 223 2.54 26.95 -5.70
CA VAL A 223 1.22 27.40 -5.22
C VAL A 223 0.15 26.54 -5.86
N VAL A 224 -0.71 25.94 -5.05
CA VAL A 224 -1.84 25.13 -5.53
C VAL A 224 -2.82 26.02 -6.30
N SER A 225 -3.00 25.77 -7.59
CA SER A 225 -3.93 26.50 -8.46
C SER A 225 -5.29 25.83 -8.52
N ASN A 226 -5.33 24.50 -8.54
CA ASN A 226 -6.56 23.73 -8.65
C ASN A 226 -6.46 22.42 -7.86
N VAL A 227 -7.58 21.99 -7.26
CA VAL A 227 -7.72 20.71 -6.57
C VAL A 227 -9.05 20.09 -6.95
N VAL A 228 -9.00 18.90 -7.55
CA VAL A 228 -10.18 18.14 -7.94
C VAL A 228 -10.16 16.79 -7.25
N GLU A 229 -11.27 16.42 -6.61
CA GLU A 229 -11.44 15.12 -5.96
C GLU A 229 -12.69 14.40 -6.49
N ARG A 230 -12.55 13.10 -6.78
CA ARG A 230 -13.65 12.22 -7.20
C ARG A 230 -13.61 10.92 -6.41
N CYS A 231 -14.78 10.40 -6.05
CA CYS A 231 -14.91 9.15 -5.32
C CYS A 231 -15.66 8.12 -6.17
N CYS A 232 -15.18 6.90 -6.21
CA CYS A 232 -15.84 5.74 -6.82
C CYS A 232 -16.05 4.67 -5.76
N SER A 233 -17.19 3.98 -5.84
CA SER A 233 -17.56 2.95 -4.87
C SER A 233 -17.82 1.63 -5.58
N PHE A 234 -17.29 0.55 -5.03
CA PHE A 234 -17.44 -0.80 -5.58
C PHE A 234 -17.85 -1.76 -4.47
N GLU A 235 -19.01 -2.39 -4.63
CA GLU A 235 -19.46 -3.46 -3.74
C GLU A 235 -18.56 -4.69 -3.87
N ALA A 236 -18.22 -5.29 -2.73
CA ALA A 236 -17.39 -6.49 -2.68
C ALA A 236 -18.11 -7.67 -3.34
N LYS A 237 -17.42 -8.35 -4.27
CA LYS A 237 -17.97 -9.50 -5.02
C LYS A 237 -16.98 -10.64 -5.05
N ALA A 238 -17.50 -11.87 -5.16
CA ALA A 238 -16.65 -13.07 -5.26
C ALA A 238 -15.87 -13.15 -6.58
N HIS A 239 -16.45 -12.64 -7.66
CA HIS A 239 -15.86 -12.63 -8.99
C HIS A 239 -16.48 -11.52 -9.85
N GLY A 240 -15.85 -11.26 -10.99
CA GLY A 240 -16.32 -10.32 -11.99
C GLY A 240 -15.48 -9.04 -12.04
N CYS A 241 -15.89 -8.11 -12.89
CA CYS A 241 -15.24 -6.80 -13.00
C CYS A 241 -16.28 -5.69 -13.15
N ALA A 242 -15.88 -4.49 -12.74
CA ALA A 242 -16.64 -3.26 -12.94
C ALA A 242 -15.67 -2.14 -13.32
N SER A 243 -16.12 -1.19 -14.14
CA SER A 243 -15.32 -0.05 -14.56
C SER A 243 -16.16 1.21 -14.50
N ASN A 244 -15.56 2.29 -14.02
CA ASN A 244 -16.16 3.63 -14.01
C ASN A 244 -15.24 4.59 -14.77
N ASP A 245 -15.81 5.38 -15.66
CA ASP A 245 -15.11 6.52 -16.23
C ASP A 245 -15.02 7.65 -15.20
N VAL A 246 -13.87 8.32 -15.15
CA VAL A 246 -13.61 9.40 -14.21
C VAL A 246 -13.16 10.62 -14.98
N LYS A 247 -13.74 11.78 -14.64
CA LYS A 247 -13.33 13.09 -15.14
C LYS A 247 -12.88 13.94 -13.96
N LEU A 248 -11.65 14.44 -14.03
CA LEU A 248 -11.04 15.34 -13.04
C LEU A 248 -11.11 16.78 -13.56
N ASP A 249 -12.33 17.25 -13.85
CA ASP A 249 -12.71 18.63 -14.18
C ASP A 249 -11.67 19.43 -14.99
N GLY A 250 -11.31 18.92 -16.18
CA GLY A 250 -10.39 19.57 -17.12
C GLY A 250 -8.92 19.20 -16.94
N LEU A 251 -8.51 18.67 -15.79
CA LEU A 251 -7.13 18.22 -15.55
C LEU A 251 -6.84 16.87 -16.21
N ALA A 252 -7.79 15.94 -16.14
CA ALA A 252 -7.64 14.63 -16.75
C ALA A 252 -8.96 13.91 -16.93
N SER A 253 -8.96 12.92 -17.83
CA SER A 253 -10.03 11.93 -17.93
C SER A 253 -9.42 10.52 -18.01
N GLY A 254 -10.18 9.52 -17.56
CA GLY A 254 -9.68 8.17 -17.48
C GLY A 254 -10.72 7.18 -17.02
N SER A 255 -10.27 6.00 -16.62
CA SER A 255 -11.12 4.95 -16.08
C SER A 255 -10.49 4.28 -14.86
N VAL A 256 -11.36 3.79 -13.99
CA VAL A 256 -11.01 2.97 -12.84
C VAL A 256 -11.75 1.65 -12.99
N LYS A 257 -10.98 0.58 -13.12
CA LYS A 257 -11.49 -0.78 -13.22
C LYS A 257 -11.12 -1.57 -11.97
N VAL A 258 -12.08 -2.32 -11.45
CA VAL A 258 -11.91 -3.25 -10.34
C VAL A 258 -12.26 -4.65 -10.80
N THR A 259 -11.33 -5.58 -10.65
CA THR A 259 -11.54 -7.01 -10.91
C THR A 259 -11.53 -7.76 -9.58
N TRP A 260 -12.49 -8.65 -9.39
CA TRP A 260 -12.72 -9.38 -8.14
C TRP A 260 -12.29 -10.84 -8.26
N SER A 261 -11.65 -11.35 -7.19
CA SER A 261 -11.31 -12.77 -7.02
C SER A 261 -11.57 -13.24 -5.60
N ALA A 262 -12.09 -14.46 -5.47
CA ALA A 262 -12.20 -15.16 -4.19
C ALA A 262 -10.88 -15.82 -3.78
N VAL A 263 -10.07 -16.22 -4.77
CA VAL A 263 -8.75 -16.83 -4.63
C VAL A 263 -7.71 -15.75 -4.40
#